data_AF-A0A9Q8Q0M9-F1
#
_entry.id   AF-A0A9Q8Q0M9-F1
#
_cell.length_a   1.000
_cell.length_b   1.000
_cell.length_c   1.000
_cell.angle_alpha   90.00
_cell.angle_beta   90.00
_cell.angle_gamma   90.00
#
_symmetry.space_group_name_H-M   'P 1'
#
loop_
_entity.id
_entity.type
_entity.pdbx_description
1 polymer ?
#
loop_
_entity_poly.entity_id
_entity_poly.type
_entity_poly.pdbx_seq_one_letter_code
_entity_poly.pdbx_strand_id
1 'polypeptide(L)' 'MTDKTGGAAFPASGHPDMQFVAQEGMSLRDFFAAKAMQGDLSNSDESLAGYGSQFTDDQLENFAAFYYRMADAMLKARG' A
#
# COMPACT_ATOMS: atom_id res chain seq x y z
N MET A 1 -8.33 -15.35 -14.70
CA MET A 1 -8.80 -14.50 -13.59
C MET A 1 -7.67 -13.55 -13.26
N THR A 2 -7.81 -12.28 -13.62
CA THR A 2 -6.78 -11.25 -13.44
C THR A 2 -6.60 -11.03 -11.94
N ASP A 3 -5.47 -11.44 -11.41
CA ASP A 3 -5.09 -11.20 -10.02
C ASP A 3 -4.96 -9.69 -9.81
N LYS A 4 -6.02 -9.08 -9.24
CA LYS A 4 -6.10 -7.64 -8.99
C LYS A 4 -5.06 -7.15 -7.97
N THR A 5 -4.36 -8.08 -7.31
CA THR A 5 -3.45 -7.78 -6.22
C THR A 5 -1.98 -7.69 -6.66
N GLY A 6 -1.69 -8.14 -7.88
CA GLY A 6 -0.34 -8.09 -8.46
C GLY A 6 0.65 -9.11 -7.88
N GLY A 7 0.18 -10.10 -7.13
CA GLY A 7 1.00 -11.09 -6.44
C GLY A 7 1.56 -10.60 -5.09
N ALA A 8 2.54 -11.33 -4.55
CA ALA A 8 3.19 -10.99 -3.28
C ALA A 8 4.03 -9.70 -3.39
N ALA A 9 4.00 -8.86 -2.34
CA ALA A 9 4.78 -7.62 -2.29
C ALA A 9 6.30 -7.84 -2.36
N PHE A 10 6.79 -8.93 -1.75
CA PHE A 10 8.20 -9.29 -1.73
C PHE A 10 8.43 -10.60 -2.48
N PRO A 11 9.36 -10.62 -3.47
CA PRO A 11 9.72 -11.84 -4.18
C PRO A 11 10.63 -12.71 -3.30
N ALA A 12 10.02 -13.64 -2.56
CA ALA A 12 10.65 -14.69 -1.74
C ALA A 12 11.47 -14.24 -0.51
N SER A 13 11.26 -14.93 0.61
CA SER A 13 12.18 -14.94 1.76
C SER A 13 13.54 -15.50 1.30
N GLY A 14 14.61 -14.72 1.44
CA GLY A 14 15.95 -14.98 0.91
C GLY A 14 16.71 -16.19 1.49
N HIS A 15 16.12 -17.38 1.43
CA HIS A 15 16.79 -18.64 1.74
C HIS A 15 16.98 -19.45 0.44
N PRO A 16 18.22 -19.86 0.11
CA PRO A 16 18.51 -20.68 -1.08
C PRO A 16 17.69 -21.97 -1.16
N ASP A 17 17.26 -22.50 -0.01
CA ASP A 17 16.53 -23.76 0.13
C ASP A 17 15.04 -23.58 0.50
N MET A 18 14.55 -22.34 0.67
CA MET A 18 13.13 -22.09 0.94
C MET A 18 12.47 -21.53 -0.31
N GLN A 19 11.86 -22.45 -1.04
CA GLN A 19 10.98 -22.22 -2.18
C GLN A 19 9.98 -21.11 -1.86
N PHE A 20 10.10 -19.97 -2.56
CA PHE A 20 9.13 -18.88 -2.67
C PHE A 20 8.00 -18.93 -1.63
N VAL A 21 8.31 -18.69 -0.36
CA VAL A 21 7.26 -18.47 0.62
C VAL A 21 6.73 -17.08 0.29
N ALA A 22 5.62 -17.03 -0.45
CA ALA A 22 4.82 -15.83 -0.52
C ALA A 22 4.57 -15.43 0.92
N GLN A 23 5.13 -14.29 1.35
CA GLN A 23 4.94 -13.83 2.71
C GLN A 23 3.44 -13.63 2.90
N GLU A 24 2.83 -14.53 3.68
CA GLU A 24 1.40 -14.48 3.94
C GLU A 24 1.11 -13.14 4.60
N GLY A 25 0.25 -12.34 3.97
CA GLY A 25 -0.28 -11.11 4.56
C GLY A 25 0.06 -9.78 3.89
N MET A 26 0.79 -9.73 2.77
CA MET A 26 0.93 -8.47 2.01
C MET A 26 0.93 -8.69 0.49
N SER A 27 -0.14 -8.25 -0.18
CA SER A 27 -0.14 -8.19 -1.63
C SER A 27 0.67 -6.99 -2.13
N LEU A 28 1.12 -7.03 -3.39
CA LEU A 28 1.82 -5.92 -4.02
C LEU A 28 0.95 -4.65 -4.05
N ARG A 29 -0.37 -4.82 -4.17
CA ARG A 29 -1.35 -3.73 -4.04
C ARG A 29 -1.29 -3.06 -2.67
N ASP A 30 -1.28 -3.85 -1.60
CA ASP A 30 -1.21 -3.34 -0.22
C ASP A 30 0.11 -2.60 0.01
N PHE A 31 1.20 -3.12 -0.54
CA PHE A 31 2.51 -2.48 -0.48
C PHE A 31 2.52 -1.12 -1.20
N PHE A 32 2.03 -1.04 -2.43
CA PHE A 32 1.96 0.24 -3.15
C PHE A 32 1.08 1.27 -2.44
N ALA A 33 -0.08 0.85 -1.92
CA ALA A 33 -0.96 1.73 -1.15
C ALA A 33 -0.25 2.25 0.11
N ALA A 34 0.42 1.36 0.85
CA ALA A 34 1.18 1.75 2.05
C ALA A 34 2.34 2.71 1.73
N LYS A 35 3.05 2.51 0.62
CA LYS A 35 4.12 3.43 0.19
C LYS A 35 3.58 4.80 -0.19
N ALA A 36 2.45 4.88 -0.89
CA ALA A 36 1.80 6.14 -1.23
C ALA A 36 1.36 6.89 0.04
N MET A 37 0.69 6.20 0.96
CA MET A 37 0.30 6.73 2.26
C MET A 37 1.49 7.24 3.07
N GLN A 38 2.57 6.45 3.16
CA GLN A 38 3.77 6.85 3.89
C GLN A 38 4.38 8.14 3.32
N GLY A 39 4.43 8.27 1.98
CA GLY A 39 4.93 9.47 1.32
C GLY A 39 4.07 10.69 1.63
N ASP A 40 2.74 10.55 1.51
CA ASP A 40 1.80 11.65 1.78
C ASP A 40 1.87 12.13 3.24
N LEU A 41 1.90 11.19 4.18
CA LEU A 41 2.00 11.48 5.62
C LEU A 41 3.38 12.00 6.06
N SER A 42 4.42 11.82 5.24
CA SER A 42 5.77 12.31 5.55
C SER A 42 5.96 13.80 5.24
N ASN A 43 5.04 14.40 4.49
CA ASN A 43 5.05 15.83 4.21
C ASN A 43 4.38 16.60 5.35
N SER A 44 5.09 16.73 6.48
CA SER A 44 4.63 17.50 7.65
C SER A 44 4.84 19.00 7.42
N ASP A 45 3.89 19.63 6.72
CA ASP A 45 3.51 21.00 7.09
C ASP A 45 2.91 20.92 8.50
N GLU A 46 3.27 21.84 9.39
CA GLU A 46 3.00 21.78 10.84
C GLU A 46 1.50 21.64 11.18
N SER A 47 0.61 21.94 10.22
CA SER A 47 -0.84 21.68 10.33
C SER A 47 -1.23 20.19 10.37
N LEU A 48 -0.32 19.28 10.00
CA LEU A 48 -0.50 17.83 10.04
C LEU A 48 -0.21 17.18 11.41
N ALA A 49 0.29 17.93 12.40
CA ALA A 49 0.66 17.36 13.71
C ALA A 49 -0.52 16.75 14.51
N GLY A 50 -1.77 16.93 14.06
CA GLY A 50 -2.97 16.38 14.70
C GLY A 50 -3.65 15.22 13.95
N TYR A 51 -2.98 14.59 12.96
CA TYR A 51 -3.57 13.60 12.03
C TYR A 51 -4.31 12.41 12.69
N GLY A 52 -4.11 12.15 13.98
CA GLY A 52 -4.78 11.05 14.68
C GLY A 52 -6.20 11.37 15.17
N SER A 53 -6.52 12.63 15.51
CA SER A 53 -7.80 12.99 16.17
C SER A 53 -8.67 13.96 15.38
N GLN A 54 -8.20 14.45 14.24
CA GLN A 54 -8.86 15.50 13.46
C GLN A 54 -9.61 15.01 12.22
N PHE A 55 -9.45 13.72 11.85
CA PHE A 55 -10.18 13.15 10.74
C PHE A 55 -11.41 12.39 11.21
N THR A 56 -12.51 12.62 10.51
CA THR A 56 -13.68 11.76 10.59
C THR A 56 -13.40 10.42 9.91
N ASP A 57 -14.17 9.38 10.26
CA ASP A 57 -14.09 8.08 9.60
C ASP A 57 -14.26 8.22 8.07
N ASP A 58 -15.18 9.07 7.61
CA ASP A 58 -15.36 9.38 6.18
C ASP A 58 -14.07 9.92 5.51
N GLN A 59 -13.30 10.75 6.21
CA GLN A 59 -12.04 11.28 5.67
C GLN A 59 -10.99 10.17 5.59
N LEU A 60 -10.90 9.32 6.60
CA LEU A 60 -9.99 8.17 6.61
C LEU A 60 -10.33 7.17 5.50
N GLU A 61 -11.63 6.91 5.26
CA GLU A 61 -12.10 6.07 4.16
C GLU A 61 -11.72 6.67 2.79
N ASN A 62 -11.86 7.99 2.62
CA ASN A 62 -11.47 8.67 1.39
C ASN A 62 -9.96 8.59 1.14
N PHE A 63 -9.13 8.75 2.17
CA PHE A 63 -7.68 8.59 2.04
C PHE A 63 -7.32 7.14 1.67
N ALA A 64 -7.89 6.16 2.36
CA ALA A 64 -7.67 4.75 2.05
C ALA A 64 -8.04 4.44 0.58
N ALA A 65 -9.22 4.89 0.14
CA ALA A 65 -9.68 4.71 -1.24
C ALA A 65 -8.73 5.38 -2.25
N PHE A 66 -8.21 6.57 -1.93
CA PHE A 66 -7.22 7.25 -2.77
C PHE A 66 -5.92 6.44 -2.91
N TYR A 67 -5.35 5.94 -1.83
CA TYR A 67 -4.10 5.17 -1.88
C TYR A 67 -4.26 3.84 -2.62
N TYR A 68 -5.38 3.14 -2.44
CA TYR A 68 -5.66 1.93 -3.21
C TYR A 68 -5.88 2.21 -4.70
N ARG A 69 -6.51 3.34 -5.07
CA ARG A 69 -6.61 3.75 -6.48
C ARG A 69 -5.24 4.06 -7.09
N MET A 70 -4.33 4.64 -6.31
CA MET A 70 -2.94 4.84 -6.73
C MET A 70 -2.22 3.51 -6.96
N ALA A 71 -2.38 2.56 -6.03
CA ALA A 71 -1.83 1.20 -6.18
C ALA A 71 -2.37 0.50 -7.45
N ASP A 72 -3.68 0.59 -7.70
CA ASP A 72 -4.31 0.03 -8.89
C ASP A 72 -3.76 0.67 -10.18
N ALA A 73 -3.47 1.98 -10.16
CA ALA A 73 -2.84 2.68 -11.29
C ALA A 73 -1.39 2.22 -11.52
N MET A 74 -0.61 2.00 -10.46
CA MET A 74 0.75 1.47 -10.54
C MET A 74 0.78 0.04 -11.11
N LEU A 75 -0.14 -0.82 -10.66
CA LEU A 75 -0.29 -2.17 -11.21
C LEU A 75 -0.66 -2.14 -12.69
N LYS A 76 -1.61 -1.28 -13.09
CA LYS A 76 -1.98 -1.10 -14.49
C LYS A 76 -0.81 -0.60 -15.36
N ALA A 77 0.01 0.30 -14.84
CA ALA A 77 1.17 0.83 -15.55
C ALA A 77 2.28 -0.21 -15.77
N ARG A 78 2.32 -1.26 -14.94
CA ARG A 78 3.31 -2.34 -15.00
C ARG A 78 3.07 -3.32 -16.17
N GLY A 79 1.82 -3.47 -16.63
CA GLY A 79 1.42 -4.40 -17.69
C GLY A 79 0.61 -5.58 -17.17
#